data_AF-A0A3L7WCC8-F1
#
_entry.id   AF-A0A3L7WCC8-F1
#
_cell.length_a   1.000
_cell.length_b   1.000
_cell.length_c   1.000
_cell.angle_alpha   90.00
_cell.angle_beta   90.00
_cell.angle_gamma   90.00
#
_symmetry.space_group_name_H-M   'P 1'
#
loop_
_entity.id
_entity.type
_entity.pdbx_description
1 polymer ?
#
loop_
_entity_poly.entity_id
_entity_poly.type
_entity_poly.pdbx_seq_one_letter_code
_entity_poly.pdbx_strand_id
1 'polypeptide(L)'
;MLVATIDRRSFLGALAALTVAAPVALLSPARASATDECSLEGRDLDPYKGFASTRPGSGGQCTTYAARRFDERAPEPGVNWSGNAGTWANHAAWAGWVVVDDLHAARPGAVVVWSGGAGHVAYVERVTPEGIEVAEMNWSQQMCGWSTRFRTSAWGRVDRATLTWEEVRMRIWHPFVGYVYPVRLDAEL
;
A
#
# COMPACT_ATOMS: atom_id res chain seq x y z
N MET A 1 73.13 -0.52 38.69
CA MET A 1 74.04 -1.36 39.49
C MET A 1 73.21 -2.47 40.12
N LEU A 2 73.54 -3.73 39.80
CA LEU A 2 73.10 -5.04 40.38
C LEU A 2 71.67 -5.16 40.97
N VAL A 3 70.75 -5.85 40.28
CA VAL A 3 70.43 -7.30 40.39
C VAL A 3 69.95 -7.73 41.78
N ALA A 4 68.66 -8.10 41.88
CA ALA A 4 68.16 -9.03 42.87
C ALA A 4 67.36 -10.13 42.16
N THR A 5 67.94 -11.31 42.18
CA THR A 5 67.38 -12.62 41.83
C THR A 5 66.21 -12.99 42.75
N ILE A 6 65.18 -13.67 42.25
CA ILE A 6 64.48 -14.76 42.98
C ILE A 6 64.07 -15.82 41.95
N ASP A 7 64.61 -17.01 42.16
CA ASP A 7 64.25 -18.31 41.60
C ASP A 7 63.00 -18.84 42.31
N ARG A 8 62.12 -19.57 41.58
CA ARG A 8 61.65 -20.93 41.93
C ARG A 8 60.25 -21.29 41.42
N ARG A 9 60.24 -22.46 40.78
CA ARG A 9 59.20 -23.52 40.80
C ARG A 9 58.02 -23.39 39.82
N SER A 10 58.17 -24.18 38.75
CA SER A 10 57.26 -25.27 38.34
C SER A 10 55.77 -25.03 38.51
N PHE A 11 55.03 -24.98 37.40
CA PHE A 11 53.82 -25.80 37.22
C PHE A 11 53.58 -26.04 35.73
N LEU A 12 53.64 -27.33 35.35
CA LEU A 12 53.08 -27.88 34.12
C LEU A 12 51.57 -27.63 34.12
N GLY A 13 51.03 -27.21 32.99
CA GLY A 13 49.59 -27.08 32.79
C GLY A 13 49.28 -26.81 31.32
N ALA A 14 49.33 -27.86 30.50
CA ALA A 14 48.90 -27.82 29.11
C ALA A 14 47.39 -27.49 29.05
N LEU A 15 47.04 -26.35 28.47
CA LEU A 15 45.68 -26.06 28.01
C LEU A 15 45.68 -26.14 26.49
N ALA A 16 45.28 -27.31 25.99
CA ALA A 16 44.92 -27.49 24.59
C ALA A 16 43.66 -26.66 24.32
N ALA A 17 43.81 -25.59 23.55
CA ALA A 17 42.67 -24.83 23.03
C ALA A 17 41.99 -25.65 21.93
N LEU A 18 40.87 -26.31 22.26
CA LEU A 18 39.94 -26.81 21.25
C LEU A 18 39.20 -25.62 20.64
N THR A 19 39.63 -25.19 19.46
CA THR A 19 38.83 -24.31 18.60
C THR A 19 37.75 -25.14 17.91
N VAL A 20 36.54 -25.14 18.49
CA VAL A 20 35.36 -25.64 17.78
C VAL A 20 34.96 -24.59 16.74
N ALA A 21 35.36 -24.80 15.48
CA ALA A 21 34.84 -24.04 14.36
C ALA A 21 33.37 -24.45 14.16
N ALA A 22 32.43 -23.65 14.68
CA ALA A 22 31.02 -23.79 14.35
C ALA A 22 30.81 -23.35 12.89
N PRO A 23 30.14 -24.16 12.05
CA PRO A 23 29.78 -23.71 10.71
C PRO A 23 28.74 -22.60 10.84
N VAL A 24 29.10 -21.39 10.41
CA VAL A 24 28.13 -20.33 10.13
C VAL A 24 27.30 -20.81 8.95
N ALA A 25 26.16 -21.42 9.23
CA ALA A 25 25.16 -21.71 8.22
C ALA A 25 24.69 -20.38 7.66
N LEU A 26 25.13 -20.07 6.43
CA LEU A 26 24.56 -19.00 5.63
C LEU A 26 23.11 -19.40 5.32
N LEU A 27 22.19 -19.06 6.22
CA LEU A 27 20.76 -19.06 5.96
C LEU A 27 20.52 -18.06 4.83
N SER A 28 20.47 -18.56 3.60
CA SER A 28 19.89 -17.80 2.51
C SER A 28 18.43 -17.53 2.90
N PRO A 29 17.96 -16.27 2.90
CA PRO A 29 16.53 -16.04 3.07
C PRO A 29 15.83 -16.82 1.95
N ALA A 30 14.90 -17.70 2.32
CA ALA A 30 14.06 -18.40 1.37
C ALA A 30 13.41 -17.33 0.49
N ARG A 31 13.73 -17.32 -0.81
CA ARG A 31 12.93 -16.57 -1.78
C ARG A 31 11.55 -17.20 -1.75
N ALA A 32 10.56 -16.48 -1.21
CA ALA A 32 9.16 -16.81 -1.45
C ALA A 32 9.00 -17.02 -2.96
N SER A 33 8.37 -18.13 -3.33
CA SER A 33 8.22 -18.46 -4.74
C SER A 33 7.35 -17.37 -5.38
N ALA A 34 7.69 -16.93 -6.59
CA ALA A 34 6.86 -15.95 -7.34
C ALA A 34 5.41 -16.45 -7.56
N THR A 35 5.13 -17.72 -7.29
CA THR A 35 3.79 -18.32 -7.30
C THR A 35 2.94 -17.96 -6.07
N ASP A 36 3.54 -17.66 -4.92
CA ASP A 36 2.79 -17.29 -3.70
C ASP A 36 2.30 -15.83 -3.76
N GLU A 37 3.11 -14.91 -4.29
CA GLU A 37 2.79 -13.47 -4.31
C GLU A 37 1.54 -13.15 -5.16
N CYS A 38 1.29 -13.97 -6.18
CA CYS A 38 0.16 -13.84 -7.09
C CYS A 38 -1.05 -14.74 -6.72
N SER A 39 -0.98 -15.48 -5.61
CA SER A 39 -2.12 -16.27 -5.14
C SER A 39 -3.30 -15.37 -4.75
N LEU A 40 -4.52 -15.81 -5.10
CA LEU A 40 -5.78 -15.16 -4.71
C LEU A 40 -6.40 -15.78 -3.45
N GLU A 41 -5.76 -16.77 -2.85
CA GLU A 41 -6.23 -17.36 -1.60
C GLU A 41 -6.24 -16.30 -0.49
N GLY A 42 -7.33 -16.25 0.28
CA GLY A 42 -7.51 -15.30 1.39
C GLY A 42 -7.65 -13.82 0.97
N ARG A 43 -7.85 -13.52 -0.33
CA ARG A 43 -8.06 -12.14 -0.80
C ARG A 43 -9.52 -11.71 -0.63
N ASP A 44 -9.70 -10.41 -0.44
CA ASP A 44 -10.99 -9.74 -0.47
C ASP A 44 -11.40 -9.50 -1.93
N LEU A 45 -12.23 -10.41 -2.46
CA LEU A 45 -12.73 -10.39 -3.83
C LEU A 45 -14.22 -10.06 -3.90
N ASP A 46 -14.78 -9.54 -2.81
CA ASP A 46 -16.18 -9.19 -2.75
C ASP A 46 -16.41 -7.88 -3.51
N PRO A 47 -17.39 -7.80 -4.42
CA PRO A 47 -17.74 -6.53 -5.04
C PRO A 47 -18.32 -5.56 -3.99
N TYR A 48 -18.34 -4.26 -4.32
CA TYR A 48 -18.94 -3.25 -3.46
C TYR A 48 -19.60 -2.17 -4.31
N LYS A 49 -20.88 -1.88 -4.05
CA LYS A 49 -21.68 -0.88 -4.77
C LYS A 49 -21.55 -0.92 -6.30
N GLY A 50 -21.42 -2.12 -6.87
CA GLY A 50 -21.29 -2.31 -8.32
C GLY A 50 -19.94 -1.87 -8.90
N PHE A 51 -18.94 -1.55 -8.07
CA PHE A 51 -17.57 -1.44 -8.53
C PHE A 51 -17.02 -2.83 -8.85
N ALA A 52 -16.67 -3.00 -10.12
CA ALA A 52 -16.51 -4.27 -10.83
C ALA A 52 -17.83 -5.00 -11.13
N SER A 53 -17.73 -6.18 -11.73
CA SER A 53 -18.89 -7.05 -11.93
C SER A 53 -19.53 -7.38 -10.57
N THR A 54 -20.87 -7.54 -10.53
CA THR A 54 -21.60 -7.97 -9.31
C THR A 54 -21.39 -9.45 -8.99
N ARG A 55 -20.64 -10.18 -9.83
CA ARG A 55 -20.31 -11.59 -9.61
C ARG A 55 -19.32 -11.74 -8.45
N PRO A 56 -19.48 -12.76 -7.59
CA PRO A 56 -18.45 -13.13 -6.62
C PRO A 56 -17.10 -13.34 -7.31
N GLY A 57 -16.02 -12.85 -6.70
CA GLY A 57 -14.67 -12.97 -7.25
C GLY A 57 -14.25 -11.84 -8.21
N SER A 58 -15.13 -10.87 -8.51
CA SER A 58 -14.75 -9.68 -9.30
C SER A 58 -14.43 -8.43 -8.48
N GLY A 59 -14.52 -8.48 -7.15
CA GLY A 59 -13.96 -7.43 -6.28
C GLY A 59 -12.43 -7.39 -6.30
N GLY A 60 -11.84 -6.63 -5.39
CA GLY A 60 -10.38 -6.49 -5.27
C GLY A 60 -9.76 -5.40 -6.15
N GLN A 61 -10.58 -4.56 -6.77
CA GLN A 61 -10.18 -3.36 -7.49
C GLN A 61 -9.88 -2.21 -6.52
N CYS A 62 -9.09 -1.23 -6.97
CA CYS A 62 -8.84 0.01 -6.24
C CYS A 62 -10.14 0.71 -5.82
N THR A 63 -11.10 0.78 -6.76
CA THR A 63 -12.44 1.36 -6.56
C THR A 63 -13.25 0.65 -5.47
N THR A 64 -13.14 -0.68 -5.37
CA THR A 64 -13.90 -1.47 -4.38
C THR A 64 -13.47 -1.10 -2.97
N TYR A 65 -12.16 -1.06 -2.70
CA TYR A 65 -11.65 -0.69 -1.40
C TYR A 65 -11.88 0.79 -1.08
N ALA A 66 -11.57 1.69 -2.02
CA ALA A 66 -11.75 3.13 -1.81
C ALA A 66 -13.21 3.48 -1.49
N ALA A 67 -14.18 2.85 -2.16
CA ALA A 67 -15.61 3.07 -1.89
C ALA A 67 -16.01 2.61 -0.48
N ARG A 68 -15.56 1.42 -0.04
CA ARG A 68 -15.82 0.95 1.34
C ARG A 68 -15.28 1.91 2.38
N ARG A 69 -14.03 2.34 2.21
CA ARG A 69 -13.37 3.27 3.14
C ARG A 69 -14.01 4.64 3.15
N PHE A 70 -14.48 5.11 1.99
CA PHE A 70 -15.22 6.36 1.88
C PHE A 70 -16.54 6.29 2.65
N ASP A 71 -17.31 5.21 2.47
CA ASP A 71 -18.62 5.02 3.11
C ASP A 71 -18.56 4.91 4.63
N GLU A 72 -17.45 4.43 5.19
CA GLU A 72 -17.23 4.43 6.64
C GLU A 72 -17.12 5.85 7.24
N ARG A 73 -16.83 6.87 6.43
CA ARG A 73 -16.58 8.24 6.89
C ARG A 73 -17.61 9.23 6.34
N ALA A 74 -18.18 8.93 5.19
CA ALA A 74 -19.13 9.79 4.52
C ALA A 74 -20.51 9.70 5.17
N PRO A 75 -21.27 10.80 5.23
CA PRO A 75 -22.71 10.71 5.50
C PRO A 75 -23.40 9.89 4.41
N GLU A 76 -24.61 9.40 4.70
CA GLU A 76 -25.48 8.83 3.67
C GLU A 76 -25.63 9.81 2.48
N PRO A 77 -25.57 9.33 1.23
CA PRO A 77 -25.63 7.93 0.80
C PRO A 77 -24.26 7.20 0.70
N GLY A 78 -23.17 7.85 1.14
CA GLY A 78 -21.81 7.46 0.77
C GLY A 78 -21.59 7.52 -0.75
N VAL A 79 -20.71 6.69 -1.29
CA VAL A 79 -20.48 6.56 -2.73
C VAL A 79 -21.79 6.26 -3.43
N ASN A 80 -22.23 7.21 -4.26
CA ASN A 80 -23.45 7.16 -5.05
C ASN A 80 -23.16 7.45 -6.54
N TRP A 81 -21.92 7.21 -6.95
CA TRP A 81 -21.47 7.26 -8.33
C TRP A 81 -20.87 5.91 -8.76
N SER A 82 -20.58 5.76 -10.05
CA SER A 82 -20.01 4.54 -10.62
C SER A 82 -18.91 4.86 -11.63
N GLY A 83 -18.28 3.83 -12.19
CA GLY A 83 -17.28 3.96 -13.26
C GLY A 83 -15.84 3.73 -12.81
N ASN A 84 -14.92 3.93 -13.76
CA ASN A 84 -13.49 3.71 -13.57
C ASN A 84 -12.88 4.77 -12.65
N ALA A 85 -11.84 4.40 -11.92
CA ALA A 85 -11.15 5.25 -10.94
C ALA A 85 -10.79 6.64 -11.49
N GLY A 86 -10.27 6.74 -12.71
CA GLY A 86 -9.86 8.01 -13.31
C GLY A 86 -11.00 9.01 -13.59
N THR A 87 -12.26 8.58 -13.48
CA THR A 87 -13.46 9.42 -13.63
C THR A 87 -14.08 9.85 -12.30
N TRP A 88 -13.57 9.37 -11.17
CA TRP A 88 -14.20 9.55 -9.86
C TRP A 88 -14.27 10.99 -9.40
N ALA A 89 -13.23 11.80 -9.64
CA ALA A 89 -13.25 13.21 -9.27
C ALA A 89 -14.45 13.94 -9.91
N ASN A 90 -14.66 13.73 -11.21
CA ASN A 90 -15.82 14.28 -11.89
C ASN A 90 -17.11 13.66 -11.34
N HIS A 91 -17.26 12.35 -11.37
CA HIS A 91 -18.53 11.71 -11.01
C HIS A 91 -18.96 11.98 -9.55
N ALA A 92 -18.02 12.09 -8.63
CA ALA A 92 -18.30 12.48 -7.25
C ALA A 92 -18.79 13.93 -7.16
N ALA A 93 -18.18 14.86 -7.89
CA ALA A 93 -18.65 16.24 -7.97
C ALA A 93 -20.08 16.32 -8.54
N TRP A 94 -20.35 15.60 -9.65
CA TRP A 94 -21.71 15.48 -10.22
C TRP A 94 -22.72 14.87 -9.24
N ALA A 95 -22.25 13.98 -8.35
CA ALA A 95 -23.07 13.36 -7.33
C ALA A 95 -23.22 14.22 -6.05
N GLY A 96 -22.65 15.43 -6.01
CA GLY A 96 -22.82 16.40 -4.94
C GLY A 96 -21.78 16.32 -3.81
N TRP A 97 -20.62 15.71 -4.07
CA TRP A 97 -19.52 15.64 -3.11
C TRP A 97 -18.52 16.78 -3.32
N VAL A 98 -17.89 17.21 -2.23
CA VAL A 98 -16.77 18.15 -2.31
C VAL A 98 -15.61 17.46 -3.01
N VAL A 99 -15.08 18.11 -4.04
CA VAL A 99 -13.90 17.69 -4.77
C VAL A 99 -12.96 18.88 -4.85
N VAL A 100 -11.69 18.65 -4.52
CA VAL A 100 -10.64 19.67 -4.58
C VAL A 100 -9.50 19.18 -5.45
N ASP A 101 -8.96 20.07 -6.28
CA ASP A 101 -7.87 19.79 -7.24
C ASP A 101 -6.54 20.43 -6.82
N ASP A 102 -6.47 21.01 -5.62
CA ASP A 102 -5.21 21.39 -4.99
C ASP A 102 -4.50 20.13 -4.47
N LEU A 103 -3.31 19.88 -5.02
CA LEU A 103 -2.43 18.77 -4.66
C LEU A 103 -2.14 18.72 -3.15
N HIS A 104 -2.00 19.87 -2.49
CA HIS A 104 -1.63 19.94 -1.07
C HIS A 104 -2.83 20.02 -0.13
N ALA A 105 -4.05 20.00 -0.67
CA ALA A 105 -5.26 20.02 0.15
C ALA A 105 -5.56 18.68 0.82
N ALA A 106 -4.79 17.62 0.57
CA ALA A 106 -5.03 16.27 1.09
C ALA A 106 -5.45 16.25 2.58
N ARG A 107 -6.39 15.36 2.91
CA ARG A 107 -6.83 15.13 4.29
C ARG A 107 -7.11 13.66 4.56
N PRO A 108 -6.87 13.16 5.79
CA PRO A 108 -7.27 11.81 6.17
C PRO A 108 -8.76 11.59 5.92
N GLY A 109 -9.12 10.44 5.35
CA GLY A 109 -10.51 10.15 4.97
C GLY A 109 -10.90 10.53 3.56
N ALA A 110 -10.11 11.35 2.86
CA ALA A 110 -10.32 11.62 1.45
C ALA A 110 -9.93 10.42 0.58
N VAL A 111 -10.51 10.36 -0.61
CA VAL A 111 -10.04 9.49 -1.70
C VAL A 111 -9.23 10.33 -2.67
N VAL A 112 -7.96 10.00 -2.86
CA VAL A 112 -7.13 10.60 -3.91
C VAL A 112 -7.42 9.93 -5.25
N VAL A 113 -7.49 10.73 -6.32
CA VAL A 113 -7.85 10.28 -7.66
C VAL A 113 -6.73 10.60 -8.65
N TRP A 114 -6.31 9.57 -9.38
CA TRP A 114 -5.41 9.68 -10.53
C TRP A 114 -6.10 9.23 -11.82
N SER A 115 -5.97 10.04 -12.88
CA SER A 115 -6.59 9.79 -14.19
C SER A 115 -5.67 9.03 -15.15
N GLY A 116 -6.06 8.92 -16.43
CA GLY A 116 -5.35 8.17 -17.48
C GLY A 116 -5.74 6.69 -17.53
N GLY A 117 -6.07 6.16 -18.71
CA GLY A 117 -6.57 4.77 -18.83
C GLY A 117 -7.79 4.52 -17.94
N ALA A 118 -7.76 3.46 -17.11
CA ALA A 118 -8.77 3.23 -16.07
C ALA A 118 -8.61 4.14 -14.84
N GLY A 119 -7.46 4.82 -14.71
CA GLY A 119 -7.05 5.60 -13.54
C GLY A 119 -6.80 4.74 -12.31
N HIS A 120 -6.63 5.41 -11.19
CA HIS A 120 -6.45 4.80 -9.88
C HIS A 120 -7.01 5.66 -8.76
N VAL A 121 -7.43 5.02 -7.68
CA VAL A 121 -7.92 5.68 -6.48
C VAL A 121 -7.35 5.00 -5.24
N ALA A 122 -7.06 5.80 -4.23
CA ALA A 122 -6.60 5.29 -2.94
C ALA A 122 -7.23 6.09 -1.80
N TYR A 123 -7.37 5.45 -0.63
CA TYR A 123 -7.87 6.11 0.57
C TYR A 123 -6.71 6.74 1.34
N VAL A 124 -6.80 8.02 1.65
CA VAL A 124 -5.79 8.76 2.41
C VAL A 124 -5.90 8.40 3.89
N GLU A 125 -4.91 7.68 4.42
CA GLU A 125 -4.82 7.34 5.85
C GLU A 125 -4.21 8.48 6.65
N ARG A 126 -3.15 9.11 6.13
CA ARG A 126 -2.40 10.18 6.81
C ARG A 126 -1.81 11.18 5.81
N VAL A 127 -1.61 12.41 6.26
CA VAL A 127 -0.91 13.47 5.51
C VAL A 127 0.35 13.84 6.29
N THR A 128 1.46 13.99 5.59
CA THR A 128 2.75 14.42 6.14
C THR A 128 3.24 15.67 5.40
N PRO A 129 4.26 16.38 5.91
CA PRO A 129 4.85 17.50 5.17
C PRO A 129 5.38 17.10 3.79
N GLU A 130 5.84 15.86 3.64
CA GLU A 130 6.45 15.32 2.42
C GLU A 130 5.42 14.76 1.42
N GLY A 131 4.20 14.43 1.87
CA GLY A 131 3.15 13.86 1.02
C GLY A 131 2.02 13.19 1.79
N ILE A 132 1.64 11.97 1.39
CA ILE A 132 0.51 11.24 1.96
C ILE A 132 0.85 9.76 2.18
N GLU A 133 0.17 9.15 3.13
CA GLU A 133 0.10 7.70 3.27
C GLU A 133 -1.28 7.23 2.85
N VAL A 134 -1.32 6.23 1.98
CA VAL A 134 -2.55 5.70 1.40
C VAL A 134 -2.69 4.21 1.64
N ALA A 135 -3.93 3.76 1.79
CA ALA A 135 -4.30 2.37 1.67
C ALA A 135 -5.05 2.15 0.34
N GLU A 136 -4.64 1.13 -0.41
CA GLU A 136 -5.11 0.88 -1.77
C GLU A 136 -5.15 -0.61 -2.11
N MET A 137 -5.96 -0.98 -3.11
CA MET A 137 -5.92 -2.30 -3.73
C MET A 137 -5.47 -2.17 -5.18
N ASN A 138 -4.95 -3.26 -5.73
CA ASN A 138 -4.67 -3.41 -7.15
C ASN A 138 -3.72 -2.36 -7.78
N TRP A 139 -2.71 -1.90 -7.04
CA TRP A 139 -1.69 -0.99 -7.56
C TRP A 139 -0.27 -1.59 -7.65
N SER A 140 0.02 -2.72 -6.99
CA SER A 140 1.37 -3.32 -6.98
C SER A 140 1.98 -3.43 -8.39
N GLN A 141 3.24 -3.02 -8.51
CA GLN A 141 3.97 -3.02 -9.78
C GLN A 141 4.31 -4.42 -10.29
N GLN A 142 4.15 -5.45 -9.45
CA GLN A 142 4.33 -6.83 -9.87
C GLN A 142 3.10 -7.28 -10.66
N MET A 143 3.28 -7.43 -11.96
CA MET A 143 2.26 -7.93 -12.85
C MET A 143 2.14 -9.45 -12.71
N CYS A 144 0.96 -9.94 -12.33
CA CYS A 144 0.68 -11.37 -12.25
C CYS A 144 0.24 -11.89 -13.62
N GLY A 145 1.20 -12.06 -14.53
CA GLY A 145 1.03 -12.21 -15.98
C GLY A 145 0.25 -13.43 -16.51
N TRP A 146 -0.31 -14.29 -15.66
CA TRP A 146 -1.07 -15.48 -16.07
C TRP A 146 -2.59 -15.28 -16.11
N SER A 147 -3.10 -14.17 -15.58
CA SER A 147 -4.54 -13.86 -15.59
C SER A 147 -4.86 -12.63 -16.44
N THR A 148 -5.78 -12.77 -17.40
CA THR A 148 -6.36 -11.62 -18.12
C THR A 148 -7.29 -10.77 -17.25
N ARG A 149 -7.66 -11.28 -16.07
CA ARG A 149 -8.57 -10.63 -15.11
C ARG A 149 -7.86 -9.97 -13.93
N PHE A 150 -6.72 -10.49 -13.50
CA PHE A 150 -6.01 -10.07 -12.29
C PHE A 150 -4.60 -9.62 -12.66
N ARG A 151 -4.38 -8.31 -12.67
CA ARG A 151 -3.18 -7.74 -13.29
C ARG A 151 -2.05 -7.54 -12.29
N THR A 152 -2.32 -7.39 -11.00
CA THR A 152 -1.29 -7.05 -10.00
C THR A 152 -1.30 -8.02 -8.82
N SER A 153 -0.17 -8.13 -8.12
CA SER A 153 -0.10 -8.91 -6.87
C SER A 153 -0.95 -8.32 -5.73
N ALA A 154 -1.41 -7.07 -5.85
CA ALA A 154 -2.26 -6.38 -4.88
C ALA A 154 -3.76 -6.59 -5.11
N TRP A 155 -4.16 -7.46 -6.03
CA TRP A 155 -5.58 -7.69 -6.29
C TRP A 155 -6.27 -8.29 -5.06
N GLY A 156 -7.30 -7.61 -4.54
CA GLY A 156 -8.00 -8.04 -3.33
C GLY A 156 -7.15 -8.08 -2.06
N ARG A 157 -6.00 -7.40 -2.08
CA ARG A 157 -5.16 -7.16 -0.90
C ARG A 157 -4.98 -5.66 -0.73
N VAL A 158 -5.19 -5.20 0.51
CA VAL A 158 -4.87 -3.83 0.88
C VAL A 158 -3.37 -3.70 1.04
N ASP A 159 -2.75 -2.93 0.15
CA ASP A 159 -1.38 -2.47 0.28
C ASP A 159 -1.37 -1.04 0.83
N ARG A 160 -0.29 -0.68 1.52
CA ARG A 160 -0.05 0.68 2.01
C ARG A 160 1.15 1.27 1.30
N ALA A 161 1.03 2.53 0.92
CA ALA A 161 2.11 3.26 0.29
C ALA A 161 2.28 4.64 0.93
N THR A 162 3.52 5.03 1.17
CA THR A 162 3.91 6.41 1.48
C THR A 162 4.34 7.07 0.18
N LEU A 163 3.67 8.16 -0.17
CA LEU A 163 3.86 8.90 -1.41
C LEU A 163 4.36 10.28 -1.11
N THR A 164 5.44 10.70 -1.74
CA THR A 164 5.85 12.10 -1.79
C THR A 164 4.88 12.93 -2.61
N TRP A 165 4.84 14.25 -2.44
CA TRP A 165 4.00 15.12 -3.26
C TRP A 165 4.25 14.99 -4.76
N GLU A 166 5.47 14.64 -5.19
CA GLU A 166 5.76 14.37 -6.60
C GLU A 166 5.09 13.08 -7.08
N GLU A 167 5.13 12.01 -6.27
CA GLU A 167 4.44 10.75 -6.57
C GLU A 167 2.92 10.87 -6.47
N VAL A 168 2.43 11.80 -5.64
CA VAL A 168 1.01 12.18 -5.65
C VAL A 168 0.69 12.93 -6.93
N ARG A 169 1.47 13.94 -7.34
CA ARG A 169 1.24 14.68 -8.59
C ARG A 169 1.16 13.74 -9.80
N MET A 170 2.06 12.76 -9.83
CA MET A 170 2.20 11.81 -10.90
C MET A 170 2.40 10.41 -10.32
N ARG A 171 1.31 9.63 -10.24
CA ARG A 171 1.39 8.23 -9.83
C ARG A 171 1.82 7.39 -11.04
N ILE A 172 3.13 7.27 -11.25
CA ILE A 172 3.76 6.68 -12.43
C ILE A 172 3.40 7.45 -13.72
N TRP A 173 2.34 7.06 -14.43
CA TRP A 173 1.83 7.74 -15.64
C TRP A 173 0.38 8.21 -15.46
N HIS A 174 -0.16 8.10 -14.24
CA HIS A 174 -1.51 8.52 -13.91
C HIS A 174 -1.49 9.89 -13.18
N PRO A 175 -1.93 10.98 -13.83
CA PRO A 175 -1.89 12.32 -13.24
C PRO A 175 -2.94 12.49 -12.16
N PHE A 176 -2.56 13.17 -11.08
CA PHE A 176 -3.51 13.60 -10.05
C PHE A 176 -4.58 14.51 -10.67
N VAL A 177 -5.83 14.26 -10.27
CA VAL A 177 -6.97 15.07 -10.72
C VAL A 177 -7.88 15.53 -9.58
N GLY A 178 -7.56 15.15 -8.33
CA GLY A 178 -8.25 15.69 -7.18
C GLY A 178 -8.39 14.72 -6.02
N TYR A 179 -8.91 15.26 -4.92
CA TYR A 179 -9.38 14.53 -3.76
C TYR A 179 -10.89 14.58 -3.69
N VAL A 180 -11.52 13.42 -3.54
CA VAL A 180 -12.94 13.33 -3.19
C VAL A 180 -13.07 13.29 -1.68
N TYR A 181 -13.82 14.24 -1.15
CA TYR A 181 -14.01 14.42 0.28
C TYR A 181 -15.30 13.74 0.76
N PRO A 182 -15.30 13.10 1.95
CA PRO A 182 -16.51 12.54 2.55
C PRO A 182 -17.40 13.65 3.16
N VAL A 183 -17.57 14.74 2.42
CA VAL A 183 -18.37 15.92 2.77
C VAL A 183 -19.20 16.29 1.55
N ARG A 184 -20.48 16.56 1.80
CA ARG A 184 -21.43 16.96 0.77
C ARG A 184 -21.35 18.46 0.51
N LEU A 185 -21.55 18.87 -0.75
CA LEU A 185 -21.64 20.28 -1.12
C LEU A 185 -22.89 20.96 -0.55
N ASP A 186 -23.96 20.19 -0.34
CA ASP A 186 -25.24 20.67 0.18
C ASP A 186 -25.26 20.85 1.71
N ALA A 187 -24.21 20.44 2.42
CA ALA A 187 -24.09 20.57 3.87
C ALA A 187 -23.54 21.95 4.32
N GLU A 188 -23.13 22.82 3.38
CA GLU A 188 -22.62 24.17 3.65
C GLU A 188 -23.57 25.29 3.19
N LEU A 189 -24.83 24.95 2.85
CA LEU A 189 -25.92 25.88 2.54
C LEU A 189 -27.03 25.80 3.59
#